data_AF-A0A7C5RAL1-F1
#
_entry.id   AF-A0A7C5RAL1-F1
#
_cell.length_a   1.000
_cell.length_b   1.000
_cell.length_c   1.000
_cell.angle_alpha   90.00
_cell.angle_beta   90.00
_cell.angle_gamma   90.00
#
_symmetry.space_group_name_H-M   'P 1'
#
loop_
_entity.id
_entity.type
_entity.pdbx_description
1 polymer ?
#
loop_
_entity_poly.entity_id
_entity_poly.type
_entity_poly.pdbx_seq_one_letter_code
_entity_poly.pdbx_strand_id
1 'polypeptide(L)'
;MGDVQFFAQPVAPGVNEYLTRTNGLEREMVKTYHLHNISPEEALEQIHRSGIINYMFNWGYSIDEQRKSLTITLSYGGGTDPEKEKEMLKQIDAFIKSIDVVSE
;
A
#
# COMPACT_ATOMS: atom_id res chain seq x y z
N MET A 1 20.48 15.83 17.22
CA MET A 1 20.81 14.95 16.08
C MET A 1 20.61 13.53 16.56
N GLY A 2 19.46 12.93 16.24
CA GLY A 2 19.14 11.55 16.61
C GLY A 2 19.07 10.72 15.33
N ASP A 3 19.90 9.69 15.26
CA ASP A 3 19.94 8.71 14.17
C ASP A 3 18.56 8.11 13.91
N VAL A 4 18.08 8.21 12.66
CA VAL A 4 16.91 7.48 12.18
C VAL A 4 17.35 6.06 11.86
N GLN A 5 17.05 5.11 12.74
CA GLN A 5 17.25 3.69 12.46
C GLN A 5 16.11 3.16 11.57
N PHE A 6 16.42 2.94 10.30
CA PHE A 6 15.53 2.24 9.37
C PHE A 6 15.56 0.75 9.67
N PHE A 7 14.61 0.27 10.48
CA PHE A 7 14.37 -1.17 10.56
C PHE A 7 13.62 -1.61 9.30
N ALA A 8 14.34 -2.22 8.36
CA ALA A 8 13.76 -3.11 7.36
C ALA A 8 13.28 -4.36 8.12
N GLN A 9 12.06 -4.33 8.65
CA GLN A 9 11.46 -5.53 9.23
C GLN A 9 11.16 -6.50 8.07
N PRO A 10 11.64 -7.75 8.12
CA PRO A 10 11.28 -8.74 7.11
C PRO A 10 9.79 -9.07 7.30
N VAL A 11 8.92 -8.46 6.50
CA VAL A 11 7.52 -8.90 6.39
C VAL A 11 7.52 -10.33 5.86
N ALA A 12 6.88 -11.25 6.59
CA ALA A 12 6.76 -12.64 6.19
C ALA A 12 5.90 -12.74 4.92
N PRO A 13 6.25 -13.59 3.94
CA PRO A 13 5.43 -13.78 2.75
C PRO A 13 4.08 -14.39 3.15
N GLY A 14 2.98 -13.71 2.83
CA GLY A 14 1.61 -14.22 3.04
C GLY A 14 0.82 -13.58 4.19
N VAL A 15 1.32 -12.52 4.81
CA VAL A 15 0.63 -11.82 5.89
C VAL A 15 0.06 -10.49 5.39
N ASN A 16 -1.25 -10.43 5.17
CA ASN A 16 -2.02 -9.18 5.03
C ASN A 16 -2.19 -8.54 6.44
N GLU A 17 -1.10 -8.09 7.06
CA GLU A 17 -1.15 -7.38 8.34
C GLU A 17 -1.23 -5.87 8.09
N TYR A 18 -2.29 -5.24 8.60
CA TYR A 18 -2.39 -3.80 8.68
C TYR A 18 -1.42 -3.31 9.77
N LEU A 19 -0.19 -2.99 9.40
CA LEU A 19 0.83 -2.49 10.34
C LEU A 19 0.63 -0.99 10.57
N THR A 20 0.23 -0.61 11.77
CA THR A 20 0.25 0.80 12.21
C THR A 20 1.65 1.15 12.70
N ARG A 21 2.41 1.91 11.90
CA ARG A 21 3.78 2.30 12.27
C ARG A 21 3.73 3.56 13.15
N THR A 22 3.74 3.41 14.47
CA THR A 22 3.72 4.57 15.38
C THR A 22 5.14 5.08 15.64
N ASN A 23 5.60 6.06 14.86
CA ASN A 23 6.69 6.96 15.26
C ASN A 23 6.16 8.39 15.33
N GLY A 24 5.49 8.72 16.43
CA GLY A 24 5.26 10.11 16.85
C GLY A 24 3.98 10.78 16.34
N LEU A 25 3.61 10.70 15.06
CA LEU A 25 2.47 11.42 14.47
C LEU A 25 1.90 10.58 13.32
N GLU A 26 0.57 10.43 13.25
CA GLU A 26 -0.21 9.83 12.15
C GLU A 26 -0.17 8.28 12.07
N ARG A 27 -1.34 7.65 12.27
CA ARG A 27 -1.53 6.19 12.14
C ARG A 27 -1.85 5.88 10.68
N GLU A 28 -0.84 5.65 9.86
CA GLU A 28 -1.04 5.29 8.46
C GLU A 28 -1.42 3.80 8.35
N MET A 29 -2.38 3.47 7.48
CA MET A 29 -2.69 2.08 7.12
C MET A 29 -1.72 1.61 6.04
N VAL A 30 -1.00 0.53 6.32
CA VAL A 30 -0.06 -0.10 5.38
C VAL A 30 -0.65 -1.42 4.87
N LYS A 31 -0.55 -1.66 3.57
CA LYS A 31 -0.92 -2.94 2.95
C LYS A 31 0.07 -3.36 1.88
N THR A 32 0.51 -4.62 1.94
CA THR A 32 1.43 -5.21 0.96
C THR A 32 0.67 -6.16 0.04
N TYR A 33 0.82 -5.93 -1.26
CA TYR A 33 0.26 -6.74 -2.34
C TYR A 33 1.38 -7.55 -2.97
N HIS A 34 1.21 -8.86 -3.03
CA HIS A 34 2.11 -9.75 -3.78
C HIS A 34 1.50 -9.96 -5.16
N LEU A 35 2.24 -9.55 -6.20
CA LEU A 35 1.78 -9.58 -7.57
C LEU A 35 2.38 -10.79 -8.27
N HIS A 36 1.54 -11.49 -9.03
CA HIS A 36 1.93 -12.73 -9.69
C HIS A 36 2.16 -12.54 -11.18
N ASN A 37 1.29 -11.76 -11.82
CA ASN A 37 1.20 -11.65 -13.27
C ASN A 37 1.87 -10.37 -13.78
N ILE A 38 1.67 -9.25 -13.09
CA ILE A 38 2.26 -7.96 -13.45
C ILE A 38 3.41 -7.57 -12.54
N SER A 39 4.31 -6.74 -13.03
CA SER A 39 5.39 -6.18 -12.21
C SER A 39 4.83 -5.16 -11.21
N PRO A 40 5.43 -5.02 -10.01
CA PRO A 40 5.01 -4.01 -9.04
C PRO A 40 5.09 -2.57 -9.54
N GLU A 41 6.03 -2.27 -10.45
CA GLU A 41 6.09 -0.97 -11.13
C GLU A 41 4.89 -0.75 -12.07
N GLU A 42 4.49 -1.78 -12.81
CA GLU A 42 3.35 -1.70 -13.73
C GLU A 42 2.03 -1.57 -12.96
N ALA A 43 1.88 -2.32 -11.86
CA ALA A 43 0.74 -2.18 -10.96
C ALA A 43 0.64 -0.75 -10.40
N LEU A 44 1.77 -0.18 -9.96
CA LEU A 44 1.83 1.19 -9.47
C LEU A 44 1.45 2.20 -10.57
N GLU A 45 1.96 2.03 -11.79
CA GLU A 45 1.63 2.91 -12.90
C GLU A 45 0.12 2.90 -13.18
N GLN A 46 -0.52 1.73 -13.14
CA GLN A 46 -1.95 1.60 -13.30
C GLN A 46 -2.75 2.27 -12.18
N ILE A 47 -2.27 2.19 -10.93
CA ILE A 47 -2.88 2.89 -9.80
C ILE A 47 -2.80 4.42 -10.02
N HIS A 48 -1.65 4.94 -10.46
CA HIS A 48 -1.50 6.37 -10.80
C HIS A 48 -2.45 6.80 -11.91
N ARG A 49 -2.53 6.00 -12.99
CA ARG A 49 -3.35 6.32 -14.17
C ARG A 49 -4.85 6.22 -13.89
N SER A 50 -5.27 5.29 -13.03
CA SER A 50 -6.69 5.12 -12.67
C SER A 50 -7.24 6.25 -11.82
N GLY A 51 -6.40 6.94 -11.04
CA GLY A 51 -6.84 7.97 -10.11
C GLY A 51 -7.75 7.44 -9.00
N ILE A 52 -7.66 6.15 -8.68
CA ILE A 52 -8.52 5.49 -7.69
C ILE A 52 -8.36 6.05 -6.28
N ILE A 53 -7.16 6.55 -5.96
CA ILE A 53 -6.85 7.15 -4.65
C ILE A 53 -7.28 8.62 -4.68
N ASN A 54 -8.28 8.94 -3.86
CA ASN A 54 -8.82 10.29 -3.75
C ASN A 54 -7.79 11.26 -3.13
N TYR A 55 -7.76 12.51 -3.59
CA TYR A 55 -6.88 13.58 -3.09
C TYR A 55 -6.99 13.85 -1.58
N MET A 56 -8.09 13.44 -0.95
CA MET A 56 -8.26 13.52 0.51
C MET A 56 -7.37 12.54 1.28
N PHE A 57 -6.74 11.59 0.59
CA PHE A 57 -5.82 10.64 1.18
C PHE A 57 -4.40 11.00 0.81
N ASN A 58 -3.55 11.08 1.82
CA ASN A 58 -2.12 11.06 1.62
C ASN A 58 -1.68 9.61 1.45
N TRP A 59 -0.81 9.34 0.50
CA TRP A 59 -0.42 7.97 0.22
C TRP A 59 1.00 7.89 -0.30
N GLY A 60 1.64 6.75 -0.01
CA GLY A 60 2.98 6.42 -0.46
C GLY A 60 3.05 4.96 -0.88
N TYR A 61 4.16 4.59 -1.51
CA TYR A 61 4.38 3.23 -1.96
C TYR A 61 5.83 2.79 -1.73
N SER A 62 6.03 1.48 -1.69
CA SER A 62 7.34 0.84 -1.70
C SER A 62 7.29 -0.40 -2.57
N ILE A 63 8.29 -0.57 -3.43
CA ILE A 63 8.38 -1.70 -4.35
C ILE A 63 9.53 -2.60 -3.89
N ASP A 64 9.25 -3.89 -3.81
CA ASP A 64 10.26 -4.93 -3.67
C ASP A 64 10.20 -5.83 -4.90
N GLU A 65 11.14 -5.63 -5.81
CA GLU A 65 11.23 -6.40 -7.06
C GLU A 65 11.61 -7.86 -6.82
N GLN A 66 12.40 -8.15 -5.79
CA GLN A 66 12.84 -9.51 -5.48
C GLN A 66 11.67 -10.40 -5.06
N ARG A 67 10.73 -9.83 -4.32
CA ARG A 67 9.53 -10.50 -3.79
C ARG A 67 8.29 -10.23 -4.63
N LYS A 68 8.43 -9.51 -5.76
CA LYS A 68 7.32 -9.00 -6.60
C LYS A 68 6.18 -8.44 -5.76
N SER A 69 6.52 -7.57 -4.81
CA SER A 69 5.55 -7.01 -3.89
C SER A 69 5.50 -5.50 -3.95
N LEU A 70 4.27 -4.97 -3.95
CA LEU A 70 3.96 -3.54 -3.88
C LEU A 70 3.33 -3.26 -2.52
N THR A 71 3.99 -2.46 -1.70
CA THR A 71 3.44 -1.96 -0.44
C THR A 71 2.87 -0.58 -0.64
N ILE A 72 1.63 -0.37 -0.21
CA ILE A 72 0.93 0.91 -0.25
C ILE A 72 0.68 1.35 1.19
N THR A 73 1.10 2.57 1.50
CA THR A 73 0.80 3.26 2.75
C THR A 73 -0.24 4.33 2.45
N LEU A 74 -1.30 4.37 3.23
CA LEU A 74 -2.42 5.29 3.05
C LEU A 74 -2.80 5.91 4.39
N SER A 75 -3.03 7.22 4.38
CA SER A 75 -3.45 8.02 5.53
C SER A 75 -4.51 9.00 5.10
N TYR A 76 -5.59 9.13 5.87
CA TYR A 76 -6.60 10.14 5.59
C TYR A 76 -6.12 11.54 6.01
N GLY A 77 -6.02 12.47 5.06
CA GLY A 77 -5.53 13.83 5.31
C GLY A 77 -6.46 14.71 6.14
N GLY A 78 -7.72 14.28 6.35
CA GLY A 78 -8.70 14.99 7.17
C GLY A 78 -8.69 14.62 8.65
N GLY A 79 -7.72 13.83 9.11
CA GLY A 79 -7.62 13.31 10.49
C GLY A 79 -7.66 11.78 10.54
N THR A 80 -7.96 11.20 11.69
CA THR A 80 -8.01 9.74 11.84
C THR A 80 -9.41 9.22 11.54
N ASP A 81 -9.62 8.65 10.35
CA ASP A 81 -10.89 8.03 9.96
C ASP A 81 -10.64 6.63 9.36
N PRO A 82 -10.53 5.59 10.22
CA PRO A 82 -10.13 4.25 9.81
C PRO A 82 -11.17 3.56 8.92
N GLU A 83 -12.42 4.01 8.92
CA GLU A 83 -13.46 3.47 8.05
C GLU A 83 -13.23 3.90 6.60
N LYS A 84 -12.92 5.20 6.40
CA LYS A 84 -12.56 5.75 5.09
C LYS A 84 -11.27 5.15 4.54
N GLU A 85 -10.25 5.02 5.39
CA GLU A 85 -8.97 4.41 5.00
C GLU A 85 -9.16 2.95 4.57
N LYS A 86 -9.99 2.20 5.31
CA LYS A 86 -10.33 0.81 4.98
C LYS A 86 -11.16 0.69 3.70
N GLU A 87 -12.09 1.59 3.46
CA GLU A 87 -12.87 1.63 2.22
C GLU A 87 -11.98 1.91 1.01
N MET A 88 -11.06 2.87 1.14
CA MET A 88 -10.09 3.19 0.10
C MET A 88 -9.17 1.99 -0.18
N LEU A 89 -8.65 1.32 0.85
CA LEU A 89 -7.86 0.10 0.68
C LEU A 89 -8.64 -1.04 0.03
N LYS A 90 -9.95 -1.16 0.26
CA LYS A 90 -10.80 -2.14 -0.44
C LYS A 90 -10.90 -1.82 -1.93
N GLN A 91 -11.02 -0.55 -2.29
CA GLN A 91 -11.05 -0.13 -3.70
C GLN A 91 -9.72 -0.42 -4.38
N ILE A 92 -8.60 -0.07 -3.73
CA ILE A 92 -7.25 -0.40 -4.21
C ILE A 92 -7.07 -1.92 -4.35
N ASP A 93 -7.54 -2.71 -3.37
CA ASP A 93 -7.47 -4.18 -3.42
C ASP A 93 -8.26 -4.77 -4.59
N ALA A 94 -9.49 -4.30 -4.82
CA ALA A 94 -10.30 -4.71 -5.95
C ALA A 94 -9.65 -4.34 -7.29
N PHE A 95 -9.05 -3.14 -7.37
CA PHE A 95 -8.35 -2.68 -8.55
C PHE A 95 -7.11 -3.51 -8.85
N ILE A 96 -6.25 -3.72 -7.85
CA ILE A 96 -5.04 -4.56 -7.99
C ILE A 96 -5.42 -5.97 -8.44
N LYS A 97 -6.46 -6.56 -7.85
CA LYS A 97 -6.97 -7.88 -8.31
C LYS A 97 -7.50 -7.86 -9.74
N SER A 98 -8.06 -6.73 -10.19
CA SER A 98 -8.58 -6.58 -11.54
C SER A 98 -7.49 -6.35 -12.59
N ILE A 99 -6.29 -5.93 -12.21
CA ILE A 99 -5.14 -5.77 -13.13
C ILE A 99 -4.17 -6.95 -13.04
N ASP A 100 -4.12 -7.65 -11.90
CA ASP A 100 -3.36 -8.88 -11.68
C ASP A 100 -4.17 -10.14 -12.03
N VAL A 101 -5.22 -10.03 -12.85
CA VAL A 101 -5.98 -11.22 -13.31
C VAL A 101 -5.13 -12.05 -14.26
N VAL A 102 -5.14 -13.37 -14.07
CA VAL A 102 -4.61 -14.34 -15.03
C VAL A 102 -5.39 -14.17 -16.33
N SER A 103 -4.73 -13.75 -17.41
CA SER A 103 -5.27 -13.96 -18.75
C SER A 103 -5.29 -15.47 -19.01
N GLU A 104 -6.47 -16.09 -18.89
CA GLU A 104 -6.75 -17.44 -19.42
C GLU A 104 -6.78 -17.44 -20.96
#